data_AF-A0A2Z7D6R5-F1
#
_entry.id   AF-A0A2Z7D6R5-F1
#
_cell.length_a   1.000
_cell.length_b   1.000
_cell.length_c   1.000
_cell.angle_alpha   90.00
_cell.angle_beta   90.00
_cell.angle_gamma   90.00
#
_symmetry.space_group_name_H-M   'P 1'
#
loop_
_entity.id
_entity.type
_entity.pdbx_description
1 polymer ?
#
loop_
_entity_poly.entity_id
_entity_poly.type
_entity_poly.pdbx_seq_one_letter_code
_entity_poly.pdbx_strand_id
1 'polypeptide(L)'
;MNIVFEDFFPRMVEKLGADGFLNELCKGFRLLMDEEKGLITLESLKKNSAALGVQNMSDDEFRSMLSEGDLDGDGSLDQMEFCVLMFRLSPHLIDPATTCINV
;
A
#
# COMPACT_ATOMS: atom_id res chain seq x y z
N MET A 1 -15.55 0.28 -14.17
CA MET A 1 -16.05 -0.07 -12.84
C MET A 1 -15.16 0.67 -11.86
N ASN A 2 -15.59 1.83 -11.37
CA ASN A 2 -14.81 2.66 -10.45
C ASN A 2 -14.82 1.96 -9.10
N ILE A 3 -13.71 1.28 -8.76
CA ILE A 3 -13.42 0.97 -7.36
C ILE A 3 -13.08 2.32 -6.73
N VAL A 4 -14.10 2.99 -6.20
CA VAL A 4 -13.90 4.13 -5.32
C VAL A 4 -13.33 3.52 -4.04
N PHE A 5 -12.01 3.52 -3.92
CA PHE A 5 -11.35 3.30 -2.63
C PHE A 5 -11.78 4.50 -1.79
N GLU A 6 -12.91 4.37 -1.08
CA GLU A 6 -13.46 5.43 -0.23
C GLU A 6 -12.34 6.03 0.60
N ASP A 7 -12.41 7.36 0.78
CA ASP A 7 -11.42 8.26 1.38
C ASP A 7 -11.08 7.93 2.85
N PHE A 8 -10.53 6.75 3.12
CA PHE A 8 -10.14 6.32 4.46
C PHE A 8 -8.78 6.91 4.85
N PHE A 9 -7.89 7.16 3.88
CA PHE A 9 -6.52 7.62 4.14
C PHE A 9 -6.42 9.04 4.73
N PRO A 10 -7.06 10.09 4.16
CA PRO A 10 -6.99 11.43 4.73
C PRO A 10 -7.58 11.49 6.15
N ARG A 11 -8.68 10.76 6.37
CA ARG A 11 -9.32 10.66 7.70
C ARG A 11 -8.48 9.88 8.69
N MET A 12 -7.74 8.86 8.25
CA MET A 12 -6.83 8.11 9.11
C MET A 12 -5.64 8.96 9.55
N VAL A 13 -5.02 9.72 8.63
CA VAL A 13 -3.93 10.65 8.97
C VAL A 13 -4.42 11.76 9.90
N GLU A 14 -5.61 12.32 9.65
CA GLU A 14 -6.21 13.36 10.50
C GLU A 14 -6.55 12.83 11.92
N LYS A 15 -7.05 11.60 12.04
CA LYS A 15 -7.40 11.00 13.33
C LYS A 15 -6.23 10.42 14.12
N LEU A 16 -5.24 9.84 13.44
CA LEU A 16 -4.15 9.07 14.07
C LEU A 16 -2.84 9.85 14.11
N GLY A 17 -2.72 10.94 13.35
CA GLY A 17 -1.45 11.63 13.09
C GLY A 17 -0.55 10.84 12.14
N ALA A 18 0.56 11.46 11.71
CA ALA A 18 1.53 10.84 10.80
C ALA A 18 2.12 9.55 11.41
N ASP A 19 2.50 9.59 12.69
CA ASP A 19 3.08 8.42 13.38
C ASP A 19 2.08 7.28 13.52
N GLY A 20 0.81 7.59 13.85
CA GLY A 20 -0.23 6.59 13.95
C GLY A 20 -0.58 5.97 12.59
N PHE A 21 -0.56 6.77 11.53
CA PHE A 21 -0.74 6.30 10.16
C PHE A 21 0.40 5.38 9.70
N LEU A 22 1.66 5.78 9.92
CA LEU A 22 2.83 4.95 9.62
C LEU A 22 2.77 3.63 10.38
N ASN A 23 2.33 3.65 11.64
CA ASN A 23 2.16 2.42 12.43
C ASN A 23 1.09 1.49 11.84
N GLU A 24 -0.03 2.01 11.34
CA GLU A 24 -1.04 1.19 10.64
C GLU A 24 -0.51 0.62 9.32
N LEU A 25 0.26 1.39 8.54
CA LEU A 25 0.93 0.87 7.35
C LEU A 25 1.90 -0.26 7.71
N CYS A 26 2.68 -0.10 8.79
CA CYS A 26 3.59 -1.15 9.26
C CYS A 26 2.84 -2.42 9.68
N LYS A 27 1.66 -2.28 10.31
CA LYS A 27 0.80 -3.43 10.63
C LYS A 27 0.25 -4.10 9.38
N GLY A 28 -0.22 -3.30 8.42
CA GLY A 28 -0.67 -3.79 7.11
C GLY A 28 0.42 -4.56 6.38
N PHE A 29 1.64 -4.03 6.35
CA PHE A 29 2.82 -4.71 5.79
C PHE A 29 3.03 -6.07 6.46
N ARG A 30 3.04 -6.11 7.80
CA ARG A 30 3.22 -7.37 8.55
C ARG A 30 2.12 -8.39 8.32
N LEU A 31 0.90 -7.94 8.03
CA LEU A 31 -0.20 -8.84 7.68
C LEU A 31 -0.04 -9.42 6.28
N LEU A 32 0.53 -8.67 5.34
CA LEU A 32 0.67 -9.07 3.93
C LEU A 32 1.97 -9.80 3.61
N MET A 33 3.03 -9.54 4.36
CA MET A 33 4.35 -10.09 4.10
C MET A 33 4.40 -11.61 4.25
N ASP A 34 5.36 -12.20 3.57
CA ASP A 34 5.83 -13.55 3.81
C ASP A 34 6.67 -13.56 5.09
N GLU A 35 6.27 -14.38 6.08
CA GLU A 35 6.93 -14.46 7.39
C GLU A 35 8.37 -14.98 7.30
N GLU A 36 8.67 -15.85 6.33
CA GLU A 36 10.02 -16.42 6.18
C GLU A 36 10.95 -15.46 5.44
N LYS A 37 10.44 -14.74 4.43
CA LYS A 37 11.25 -13.85 3.59
C LYS A 37 11.39 -12.43 4.15
N GLY A 38 10.46 -11.97 4.97
CA GLY A 38 10.48 -10.59 5.43
C GLY A 38 9.87 -9.57 4.45
N LEU A 39 9.30 -10.03 3.32
CA LEU A 39 8.90 -9.22 2.18
C LEU A 39 7.48 -9.57 1.72
N ILE A 40 6.77 -8.65 1.09
CA ILE A 40 5.51 -8.95 0.41
C ILE A 40 5.84 -9.53 -0.96
N THR A 41 5.49 -10.80 -1.16
CA THR A 41 5.64 -11.48 -2.45
C THR A 41 4.28 -11.61 -3.12
N LEU A 42 4.25 -11.98 -4.41
CA LEU A 42 2.98 -12.23 -5.11
C LEU A 42 2.12 -13.29 -4.40
N GLU A 43 2.74 -14.35 -3.88
CA GLU A 43 2.03 -15.39 -3.13
C GLU A 43 1.52 -14.89 -1.78
N SER A 44 2.37 -14.20 -1.00
CA SER A 44 1.96 -13.71 0.32
C SER A 44 0.86 -12.66 0.19
N LEU A 45 0.98 -11.76 -0.80
CA LEU A 45 -0.03 -10.76 -1.11
C LEU A 45 -1.37 -11.40 -1.43
N LYS A 46 -1.41 -12.40 -2.33
CA LYS A 46 -2.65 -13.12 -2.69
C LYS A 46 -3.27 -13.88 -1.51
N LYS A 47 -2.43 -14.54 -0.72
CA LYS A 47 -2.87 -15.34 0.42
C LYS A 47 -3.42 -14.47 1.54
N ASN A 48 -2.76 -13.35 1.79
CA ASN A 48 -3.02 -12.51 2.94
C ASN A 48 -3.93 -11.30 2.62
N SER A 49 -4.16 -10.96 1.35
CA SER A 49 -5.06 -9.87 0.94
C SER A 49 -6.49 -10.06 1.44
N ALA A 50 -6.91 -11.31 1.62
CA ALA A 50 -8.20 -11.64 2.21
C ALA A 50 -8.36 -11.07 3.63
N ALA A 51 -7.27 -10.94 4.40
CA ALA A 51 -7.29 -10.37 5.74
C ALA A 51 -7.52 -8.85 5.74
N LEU A 52 -7.20 -8.17 4.64
CA LEU A 52 -7.50 -6.75 4.44
C LEU A 52 -8.87 -6.51 3.80
N GLY A 53 -9.68 -7.55 3.61
CA GLY A 53 -10.98 -7.45 2.94
C GLY A 53 -10.89 -7.23 1.43
N VAL A 54 -9.68 -7.31 0.87
CA VAL A 54 -9.44 -7.23 -0.58
C VAL A 54 -9.75 -8.60 -1.17
N GLN A 55 -11.01 -8.79 -1.55
CA GLN A 55 -11.51 -10.00 -2.19
C GLN A 55 -11.79 -9.70 -3.67
N ASN A 56 -11.52 -10.69 -4.53
CA ASN A 56 -11.77 -10.65 -5.99
C ASN A 56 -10.78 -9.85 -6.85
N MET A 57 -9.57 -9.56 -6.36
CA MET A 57 -8.51 -9.09 -7.26
C MET A 57 -7.97 -10.25 -8.10
N SER A 58 -7.68 -9.96 -9.37
CA SER A 58 -7.09 -10.94 -10.28
C SER A 58 -5.59 -11.05 -10.10
N ASP A 59 -5.02 -12.18 -10.54
CA ASP A 59 -3.57 -12.40 -10.55
C ASP A 59 -2.78 -11.27 -11.24
N ASP A 60 -3.36 -10.70 -12.30
CA ASP A 60 -2.74 -9.62 -13.06
C ASP A 60 -2.79 -8.27 -12.32
N GLU A 61 -3.82 -8.04 -11.51
CA GLU A 61 -3.91 -6.86 -10.65
C GLU A 61 -2.90 -6.94 -9.49
N PHE A 62 -2.74 -8.12 -8.88
CA PHE A 62 -1.70 -8.32 -7.86
C PHE A 62 -0.30 -8.14 -8.42
N ARG A 63 -0.04 -8.64 -9.63
CA ARG A 63 1.22 -8.42 -10.34
C ARG A 63 1.46 -6.96 -10.67
N SER A 64 0.43 -6.24 -11.11
CA SER A 64 0.53 -4.81 -11.39
C SER A 64 0.83 -4.04 -10.11
N MET A 65 0.20 -4.39 -8.98
CA MET A 65 0.46 -3.76 -7.68
C MET A 65 1.91 -3.95 -7.22
N LEU A 66 2.43 -5.18 -7.35
CA LEU A 66 3.83 -5.46 -7.06
C LEU A 66 4.76 -4.68 -7.99
N SER A 67 4.55 -4.77 -9.29
CA SER A 67 5.40 -4.09 -10.28
C SER A 67 5.38 -2.55 -10.15
N GLU A 68 4.31 -1.96 -9.62
CA GLU A 68 4.21 -0.52 -9.41
C GLU A 68 4.96 -0.04 -8.15
N GLY A 69 5.08 -0.92 -7.16
CA GLY A 69 5.72 -0.65 -5.87
C GLY A 69 7.17 -1.13 -5.76
N ASP A 70 7.55 -2.13 -6.56
CA ASP A 70 8.88 -2.73 -6.62
C ASP A 70 9.83 -1.76 -7.33
N LEU A 71 10.64 -1.05 -6.53
CA LEU A 71 11.53 0.02 -6.99
C LEU A 71 12.92 -0.50 -7.30
N ASP A 72 13.33 -1.60 -6.66
CA ASP A 72 14.65 -2.22 -6.86
C ASP A 72 14.64 -3.37 -7.87
N GLY A 73 13.46 -3.87 -8.24
CA GLY A 73 13.25 -4.91 -9.24
C GLY A 73 13.46 -6.33 -8.71
N ASP A 74 13.40 -6.56 -7.39
CA ASP A 74 13.57 -7.88 -6.79
C ASP A 74 12.33 -8.79 -6.91
N GLY A 75 11.21 -8.24 -7.39
CA GLY A 75 9.94 -8.93 -7.59
C GLY A 75 9.10 -9.06 -6.31
N SER A 76 9.45 -8.34 -5.25
CA SER A 76 8.78 -8.28 -3.95
C SER A 76 8.60 -6.82 -3.53
N LEU A 77 7.94 -6.57 -2.40
CA LEU A 77 7.94 -5.26 -1.75
C LEU A 77 8.55 -5.38 -0.37
N ASP A 78 9.55 -4.55 -0.11
CA ASP A 78 9.96 -4.26 1.24
C ASP A 78 9.00 -3.29 1.94
N GLN A 79 9.27 -3.01 3.22
CA GLN A 79 8.41 -2.15 4.03
C GLN A 79 8.35 -0.70 3.50
N MET A 80 9.47 -0.18 3.00
CA MET A 80 9.58 1.17 2.46
C MET A 80 8.79 1.28 1.15
N GLU A 81 8.99 0.34 0.24
CA GLU A 81 8.31 0.23 -1.05
C GLU A 81 6.80 0.10 -0.87
N PHE A 82 6.35 -0.77 0.04
CA PHE A 82 4.94 -0.89 0.39
C PHE A 82 4.36 0.44 0.90
N CYS A 83 5.08 1.14 1.80
CA CYS A 83 4.62 2.44 2.28
C CYS A 83 4.49 3.44 1.14
N VAL A 84 5.53 3.58 0.31
CA VAL A 84 5.54 4.48 -0.85
C VAL A 84 4.39 4.16 -1.82
N LEU A 85 4.17 2.87 -2.11
CA LEU A 85 3.07 2.42 -2.95
C LEU A 85 1.70 2.82 -2.34
N MET A 86 1.49 2.60 -1.05
CA MET A 86 0.24 2.98 -0.37
C MET A 86 0.02 4.50 -0.36
N PHE A 87 1.09 5.30 -0.24
CA PHE A 87 1.01 6.75 -0.39
C PHE A 87 0.65 7.15 -1.84
N ARG A 88 1.21 6.48 -2.85
CA ARG A 88 0.96 6.76 -4.28
C ARG A 88 -0.44 6.35 -4.74
N LEU A 89 -0.95 5.22 -4.24
CA LEU A 89 -2.28 4.71 -4.55
C LEU A 89 -3.40 5.50 -3.85
N SER A 90 -3.05 6.45 -3.00
CA SER A 90 -3.99 7.35 -2.35
C SER A 90 -4.02 8.70 -3.09
N PRO A 91 -4.87 8.87 -4.12
CA PRO A 91 -4.87 10.06 -4.97
C PRO A 91 -5.20 11.38 -4.22
N HIS A 92 -5.76 11.31 -3.01
CA HIS A 92 -5.99 12.48 -2.16
C HIS A 92 -4.78 12.90 -1.29
N LEU A 93 -3.72 12.09 -1.24
CA LEU A 93 -2.43 12.49 -0.62
C LEU A 93 -1.48 13.12 -1.65
N ILE A 94 -1.74 12.90 -2.95
CA ILE A 94 -1.02 13.52 -4.07
C ILE A 94 -2.02 14.36 -4.86
N ASP A 95 -2.54 15.40 -4.22
CA ASP A 95 -3.12 16.51 -4.95
C ASP A 95 -1.95 17.40 -5.45
N PRO A 96 -1.70 17.52 -6.76
CA PRO A 96 -0.75 18.49 -7.29
C PRO A 96 -1.12 19.94 -6.92
N ALA A 97 -2.34 20.22 -6.45
CA ALA A 97 -2.74 21.53 -5.93
C ALA A 97 -2.36 21.77 -4.45
N THR A 98 -1.99 20.73 -3.67
CA THR A 98 -1.64 20.88 -2.24
C THR A 98 -0.17 20.57 -1.95
N THR A 99 0.60 20.15 -2.95
CA THR A 99 2.04 19.91 -2.82
C THR A 99 2.81 21.24 -2.85
N CYS A 100 2.70 22.02 -1.78
CA CYS A 100 3.59 23.15 -1.49
C CYS A 100 4.98 22.65 -1.09
N ILE A 101 5.68 21.93 -1.97
CA ILE A 101 7.15 21.96 -2.00
C ILE A 101 7.51 23.09 -2.96
N ASN A 102 7.55 24.31 -2.41
CA ASN A 102 8.33 25.37 -3.01
C ASN A 102 9.80 24.94 -2.93
N VAL A 103 10.35 24.48 -4.07
CA VAL A 103 11.77 24.66 -4.36
C VAL A 103 12.05 26.12 -4.72
#